data_AF-A0A9E2FGR1-F1
#
_entry.id   AF-A0A9E2FGR1-F1
#
_cell.length_a   1.000
_cell.length_b   1.000
_cell.length_c   1.000
_cell.angle_alpha   90.00
_cell.angle_beta   90.00
_cell.angle_gamma   90.00
#
_symmetry.space_group_name_H-M   'P 1'
#
loop_
_entity.id
_entity.type
_entity.pdbx_description
1 polymer ?
#
loop_
_entity_poly.entity_id
_entity_poly.type
_entity_poly.pdbx_seq_one_letter_code
_entity_poly.pdbx_strand_id
1 'polypeptide(L)'
;MYGEELRRNKESFYAYTVKTVLKHNNDTIRDARVKMDGQGEKRFRREFLAYIRRELNHPNKKIISHLEFVDSKKNVLIQLADMVAGAIYRSFGNKSDANIYRKIIKKREEDVWIFRR
;
A
#
# COMPACT_ATOMS: atom_id res chain seq x y z
N MET A 1 1.67 -1.72 -18.14
CA MET A 1 0.77 -2.85 -17.84
C MET A 1 -0.53 -2.31 -17.29
N TYR A 2 -1.62 -2.21 -18.06
CA TYR A 2 -2.96 -2.04 -17.46
C TYR A 2 -4.03 -2.62 -18.41
N GLY A 3 -4.66 -3.72 -18.00
CA GLY A 3 -5.91 -4.20 -18.62
C GLY A 3 -7.05 -3.22 -18.34
N GLU A 4 -8.03 -3.14 -19.24
CA GLU A 4 -9.16 -2.20 -19.15
C GLU A 4 -9.91 -2.25 -17.81
N GLU A 5 -9.92 -3.42 -17.16
CA GLU A 5 -10.61 -3.68 -15.90
C GLU A 5 -10.04 -2.88 -14.72
N LEU A 6 -8.71 -2.72 -14.65
CA LEU A 6 -8.04 -1.96 -13.58
C LEU A 6 -8.29 -0.45 -13.68
N ARG A 7 -8.67 0.04 -14.87
CA ARG A 7 -9.04 1.45 -15.07
C ARG A 7 -10.50 1.73 -14.71
N ARG A 8 -11.38 0.73 -14.78
CA ARG A 8 -12.83 0.88 -14.56
C ARG A 8 -13.27 0.54 -13.14
N ASN A 9 -12.53 -0.29 -12.41
CA ASN A 9 -12.88 -0.71 -11.06
C ASN A 9 -11.83 -0.28 -10.02
N LYS A 10 -12.22 0.67 -9.14
CA LYS A 10 -11.38 1.19 -8.05
C LYS A 10 -10.95 0.10 -7.05
N GLU A 11 -11.84 -0.84 -6.76
CA GLU A 11 -11.59 -1.94 -5.82
C GLU A 11 -10.57 -2.93 -6.39
N SER A 12 -10.71 -3.29 -7.67
CA SER A 12 -9.74 -4.14 -8.37
C SER A 12 -8.37 -3.48 -8.47
N PHE A 13 -8.33 -2.18 -8.76
CA PHE A 13 -7.08 -1.41 -8.77
C PHE A 13 -6.39 -1.39 -7.41
N TYR A 14 -7.17 -1.17 -6.35
CA TYR A 14 -6.68 -1.18 -4.98
C TYR A 14 -6.11 -2.56 -4.58
N ALA A 15 -6.86 -3.64 -4.84
CA ALA A 15 -6.42 -5.01 -4.60
C ALA A 15 -5.15 -5.37 -5.36
N TYR A 16 -5.07 -4.99 -6.63
CA TYR A 16 -3.88 -5.21 -7.44
C TYR A 16 -2.67 -4.46 -6.88
N THR A 17 -2.81 -3.19 -6.55
CA THR A 17 -1.71 -2.35 -6.06
C THR A 17 -1.17 -2.89 -4.74
N VAL A 18 -2.06 -3.17 -3.78
CA VAL A 18 -1.68 -3.70 -2.46
C VAL A 18 -0.99 -5.06 -2.59
N LYS A 19 -1.57 -5.98 -3.39
CA LYS A 19 -0.94 -7.27 -3.66
C LYS A 19 0.47 -7.08 -4.24
N THR A 20 0.62 -6.19 -5.21
CA THR A 20 1.88 -6.02 -5.93
C THR A 20 2.97 -5.50 -5.00
N VAL A 21 2.68 -4.47 -4.20
CA VAL A 21 3.61 -3.93 -3.18
C VAL A 21 4.04 -5.02 -2.20
N LEU A 22 3.08 -5.79 -1.68
CA LEU A 22 3.37 -6.83 -0.70
C LEU A 22 4.07 -8.05 -1.31
N LYS A 23 3.83 -8.37 -2.58
CA LYS A 23 4.49 -9.48 -3.28
C LYS A 23 5.96 -9.16 -3.56
N HIS A 24 6.23 -7.92 -3.96
CA HIS A 24 7.56 -7.44 -4.34
C HIS A 24 8.26 -6.70 -3.19
N ASN A 25 8.20 -7.28 -1.99
CA ASN A 25 8.78 -6.68 -0.78
C ASN A 25 10.26 -7.01 -0.55
N ASN A 26 10.97 -7.62 -1.50
CA ASN A 26 12.38 -8.05 -1.35
C ASN A 26 12.64 -8.90 -0.09
N ASP A 27 11.69 -9.75 0.29
CA ASP A 27 11.72 -10.61 1.49
C ASP A 27 11.85 -9.90 2.85
N THR A 28 11.60 -8.59 2.88
CA THR A 28 11.64 -7.75 4.09
C THR A 28 10.38 -7.90 4.95
N ILE A 29 9.25 -8.30 4.37
CA ILE A 29 7.98 -8.47 5.07
C ILE A 29 7.70 -9.97 5.26
N ARG A 30 7.66 -10.41 6.52
CA ARG A 30 7.40 -11.79 6.92
C ARG A 30 6.43 -11.82 8.10
N ASP A 31 5.43 -12.69 8.02
CA ASP A 31 4.40 -12.91 9.03
C ASP A 31 3.77 -11.62 9.61
N ALA A 32 3.63 -10.59 8.76
CA ALA A 32 3.31 -9.25 9.21
C ALA A 32 1.83 -9.06 9.55
N ARG A 33 1.56 -8.19 10.53
CA ARG A 33 0.23 -7.66 10.80
C ARG A 33 0.04 -6.38 9.98
N VAL A 34 -0.79 -6.46 8.95
CA VAL A 34 -1.04 -5.36 8.01
C VAL A 34 -2.31 -4.62 8.43
N LYS A 35 -2.18 -3.31 8.64
CA LYS A 35 -3.31 -2.41 8.86
C LYS A 35 -3.53 -1.58 7.60
N MET A 36 -4.78 -1.48 7.18
CA MET A 36 -5.14 -0.77 5.97
C MET A 36 -6.15 0.33 6.28
N ASP A 37 -5.92 1.53 5.74
CA ASP A 37 -6.98 2.54 5.70
C ASP A 37 -8.09 2.04 4.80
N GLY A 38 -9.33 2.12 5.28
CA GLY A 38 -10.43 1.57 4.52
C GLY A 38 -11.80 2.07 4.93
N GLN A 39 -12.46 2.68 3.95
CA GLN A 39 -13.91 2.74 3.84
C GLN A 39 -14.32 1.86 2.64
N GLY A 40 -15.39 1.09 2.79
CA GLY A 40 -15.80 0.10 1.81
C GLY A 40 -16.75 -0.93 2.42
N GLU A 41 -17.62 -1.52 1.60
CA GLU A 41 -18.64 -2.44 2.08
C GLU A 41 -18.03 -3.68 2.74
N LYS A 42 -18.74 -4.24 3.72
CA LYS A 42 -18.32 -5.44 4.47
C LYS A 42 -18.00 -6.60 3.52
N ARG A 43 -18.74 -6.72 2.41
CA ARG A 43 -18.53 -7.73 1.38
C ARG A 43 -17.16 -7.58 0.70
N PHE A 44 -16.87 -6.39 0.18
CA PHE A 44 -15.58 -6.09 -0.45
C PHE A 44 -14.41 -6.40 0.49
N ARG A 45 -14.47 -5.95 1.75
CA ARG A 45 -13.40 -6.21 2.74
C ARG A 45 -13.11 -7.70 2.92
N ARG A 46 -14.16 -8.52 2.97
CA ARG A 46 -14.04 -9.98 3.12
C ARG A 46 -13.43 -10.63 1.88
N GLU A 47 -13.90 -10.24 0.69
CA GLU A 47 -13.40 -10.77 -0.58
C GLU A 47 -11.93 -10.36 -0.79
N PHE A 48 -11.60 -9.11 -0.50
CA PHE A 48 -10.24 -8.57 -0.51
C PHE A 48 -9.30 -9.36 0.42
N LEU A 49 -9.73 -9.61 1.67
CA LEU A 49 -8.95 -10.37 2.64
C LEU A 49 -8.63 -11.79 2.15
N ALA A 50 -9.64 -12.48 1.61
CA ALA A 50 -9.47 -13.82 1.06
C ALA A 50 -8.53 -13.82 -0.14
N TYR A 51 -8.70 -12.85 -1.05
CA TYR A 51 -7.84 -12.66 -2.22
C TYR A 51 -6.38 -12.46 -1.81
N ILE A 52 -6.09 -11.48 -0.96
CA ILE A 52 -4.71 -11.14 -0.58
C ILE A 52 -4.01 -12.31 0.12
N ARG A 53 -4.70 -13.02 1.02
CA ARG A 53 -4.10 -14.19 1.70
C ARG A 53 -3.79 -15.32 0.72
N ARG A 54 -4.69 -15.60 -0.23
CA ARG A 54 -4.49 -16.63 -1.24
C ARG A 54 -3.31 -16.31 -2.17
N GLU A 55 -3.15 -15.05 -2.54
CA GLU A 55 -2.11 -14.62 -3.49
C GLU A 55 -0.72 -14.48 -2.87
N LEU A 56 -0.63 -14.24 -1.55
CA LEU A 56 0.63 -13.87 -0.89
C LEU A 56 1.16 -14.91 0.10
N ASN A 57 0.30 -15.76 0.65
CA ASN A 57 0.73 -16.80 1.58
C ASN A 57 0.81 -18.14 0.85
N HIS A 58 1.98 -18.76 0.93
CA HIS A 58 2.25 -20.11 0.45
C HIS A 58 2.69 -21.00 1.63
N PRO A 59 2.61 -22.33 1.52
CA PRO A 59 3.02 -23.24 2.60
C PRO A 59 4.42 -22.95 3.17
N ASN A 60 5.35 -22.54 2.31
CA ASN A 60 6.74 -22.27 2.68
C ASN A 60 7.05 -20.79 2.93
N LYS A 61 6.09 -19.88 2.72
CA LYS A 61 6.29 -18.43 2.85
C LYS A 61 5.00 -17.74 3.23
N LYS A 62 4.96 -17.20 4.46
CA LYS A 62 3.84 -16.43 4.97
C LYS A 62 4.22 -14.96 5.06
N ILE A 63 3.63 -14.13 4.21
CA ILE A 63 3.87 -12.68 4.18
C ILE A 63 2.98 -11.99 5.21
N ILE A 64 1.73 -12.45 5.35
CA ILE A 64 0.72 -11.80 6.21
C ILE A 64 0.18 -12.78 7.24
N SER A 65 0.34 -12.46 8.52
CA SER A 65 -0.32 -13.13 9.63
C SER A 65 -1.73 -12.63 9.85
N HIS A 66 -1.91 -11.31 9.78
CA HIS A 66 -3.16 -10.64 10.07
C HIS A 66 -3.36 -9.45 9.15
N LEU A 67 -4.59 -9.21 8.74
CA LEU A 67 -4.96 -8.04 7.97
C LEU A 67 -6.27 -7.49 8.52
N GLU A 68 -6.27 -6.20 8.83
CA GLU A 68 -7.42 -5.49 9.37
C GLU A 68 -7.59 -4.12 8.71
N PHE A 69 -8.86 -3.72 8.56
CA PHE A 69 -9.24 -2.37 8.13
C PHE A 69 -9.49 -1.52 9.35
N VAL A 70 -8.87 -0.35 9.42
CA VAL A 70 -8.93 0.56 10.57
C VAL A 70 -9.38 1.96 10.15
N ASP A 71 -9.97 2.70 11.08
CA ASP A 71 -10.29 4.11 10.88
C ASP A 71 -9.00 4.94 10.97
N SER A 72 -8.57 5.53 9.84
CA SER A 72 -7.39 6.40 9.73
C SER A 72 -7.41 7.55 10.71
N LYS A 73 -8.58 8.10 11.05
CA LYS A 73 -8.68 9.23 12.01
C LYS A 73 -8.26 8.85 13.42
N LYS A 74 -8.31 7.55 13.74
CA LYS A 74 -7.99 7.00 15.07
C LYS A 74 -6.69 6.19 15.10
N ASN A 75 -5.95 6.14 13.99
CA ASN A 75 -4.76 5.30 13.88
C ASN A 75 -3.54 6.10 13.43
N VAL A 76 -2.62 6.35 14.37
CA VAL A 76 -1.39 7.13 14.12
C VAL A 76 -0.47 6.50 13.08
N LEU A 77 -0.45 5.17 12.94
CA LEU A 77 0.41 4.50 11.97
C LEU A 77 -0.08 4.70 10.54
N ILE A 78 -1.40 4.72 10.35
CA ILE A 78 -2.01 5.04 9.06
C ILE A 78 -1.72 6.49 8.69
N GLN A 79 -1.90 7.43 9.63
CA GLN A 79 -1.57 8.83 9.41
C GLN A 79 -0.09 9.04 9.08
N LEU A 80 0.80 8.32 9.75
CA LEU A 80 2.23 8.35 9.42
C LEU A 80 2.49 7.82 8.01
N ALA A 81 1.84 6.72 7.61
CA ALA A 81 1.94 6.19 6.25
C ALA A 81 1.47 7.22 5.20
N ASP A 82 0.36 7.92 5.46
CA ASP A 82 -0.14 8.99 4.60
C ASP A 82 0.83 10.17 4.52
N MET A 83 1.44 10.56 5.64
CA MET A 83 2.47 11.61 5.66
C MET A 83 3.70 11.22 4.83
N VAL A 84 4.15 9.97 4.92
CA VAL A 84 5.27 9.46 4.12
C VAL A 84 4.91 9.46 2.63
N ALA A 85 3.74 8.93 2.27
CA ALA A 85 3.25 8.94 0.89
C ALA A 85 3.10 10.37 0.34
N GLY A 86 2.56 11.28 1.13
CA GLY A 86 2.40 12.70 0.80
C GLY A 86 3.74 13.42 0.64
N ALA A 87 4.73 13.13 1.48
CA ALA A 87 6.08 13.68 1.37
C ALA A 87 6.78 13.22 0.08
N ILE A 88 6.62 11.94 -0.28
CA ILE A 88 7.13 11.40 -1.55
C ILE A 88 6.41 12.08 -2.72
N TYR A 89 5.08 12.12 -2.72
CA TYR A 89 4.29 12.73 -3.80
C TYR A 89 4.65 14.21 -4.00
N ARG A 90 4.77 14.99 -2.91
CA ARG A 90 5.12 16.42 -2.98
C ARG A 90 6.47 16.65 -3.65
N SER A 91 7.42 15.72 -3.50
CA SER A 91 8.75 15.84 -4.12
C SER A 91 8.74 15.79 -5.65
N PHE A 92 7.65 15.29 -6.25
CA PHE A 92 7.46 15.28 -7.70
C PHE A 92 6.78 16.55 -8.23
N GLY A 93 6.45 17.51 -7.36
CA GLY A 93 5.88 18.80 -7.74
C GLY A 93 6.95 19.86 -8.08
N ASN A 94 6.49 21.00 -8.61
CA ASN A 94 7.36 22.09 -9.08
C ASN A 94 7.65 23.18 -8.03
N LYS A 95 7.31 22.95 -6.75
CA LYS A 95 7.53 23.95 -5.70
C LYS A 95 9.00 23.96 -5.27
N SER A 96 9.50 25.15 -4.93
CA SER A 96 10.90 25.30 -4.46
C SER A 96 11.20 24.47 -3.21
N ASP A 97 10.20 24.23 -2.37
CA ASP A 97 10.28 23.45 -1.14
C ASP A 97 9.90 21.96 -1.31
N ALA A 98 9.68 21.48 -2.54
CA ALA A 98 9.13 20.15 -2.84
C ALA A 98 9.91 19.01 -2.15
N ASN A 99 11.23 19.18 -2.02
CA ASN A 99 12.13 18.15 -1.50
C ASN A 99 12.32 18.17 0.03
N ILE A 100 11.82 19.18 0.76
CA ILE A 100 12.10 19.31 2.20
C ILE A 100 11.68 18.06 2.97
N TYR A 101 10.44 17.61 2.79
CA TYR A 101 9.91 16.47 3.54
C TYR A 101 10.51 15.14 3.10
N ARG A 102 10.76 14.95 1.80
CA ARG A 102 11.39 13.72 1.30
C ARG A 102 12.81 13.56 1.84
N LYS A 103 13.57 14.64 2.00
CA LYS A 103 14.93 14.59 2.59
C LYS A 103 14.92 13.97 4.00
N ILE A 104 13.88 14.21 4.80
CA ILE A 104 13.76 13.68 6.17
C ILE A 104 13.61 12.16 6.16
N ILE A 105 12.83 11.62 5.23
CA ILE A 105 12.52 10.19 5.14
C ILE A 105 13.45 9.41 4.20
N LYS A 106 14.29 10.09 3.41
CA LYS A 106 15.09 9.49 2.34
C LYS A 106 15.96 8.32 2.79
N LYS A 107 16.50 8.37 4.00
CA LYS A 107 17.33 7.29 4.58
C LYS A 107 16.57 5.98 4.87
N ARG A 108 15.24 6.00 4.85
CA ARG A 108 14.35 4.84 5.04
C ARG A 108 13.62 4.47 3.74
N GLU A 109 13.87 5.17 2.65
CA GLU A 109 13.27 4.91 1.34
C GLU A 109 14.09 3.82 0.63
N GLU A 110 13.54 2.61 0.52
CA GLU A 110 14.19 1.50 -0.21
C GLU A 110 13.88 1.55 -1.70
N ASP A 111 12.60 1.74 -2.05
CA ASP A 111 12.14 1.74 -3.44
C ASP A 111 10.95 2.70 -3.62
N VAL A 112 10.88 3.34 -4.79
CA VAL A 112 9.78 4.23 -5.19
C VAL A 112 9.38 3.92 -6.63
N TRP A 113 8.18 3.37 -6.78
CA TRP A 113 7.66 2.98 -8.09
C TRP A 113 6.97 4.15 -8.78
N ILE A 114 7.54 4.58 -9.89
CA ILE A 114 6.98 5.66 -10.71
C ILE A 114 6.14 5.05 -11.83
N PHE A 115 4.83 5.07 -11.66
CA PHE A 115 3.90 4.65 -12.70
C PHE A 115 3.69 5.80 -13.69
N ARG A 116 4.23 5.66 -14.91
CA ARG A 116 3.91 6.58 -16.02
C ARG A 116 2.48 6.33 -16.49
N ARG A 117 1.72 7.40 -16.72
CA ARG A 117 0.36 7.35 -17.28
C ARG A 117 0.35 6.75 -18.69
#